data_AF-A0A532T4G3-F1
#
_entry.id   AF-A0A532T4G3-F1
#
_cell.length_a   1.000
_cell.length_b   1.000
_cell.length_c   1.000
_cell.angle_alpha   90.00
_cell.angle_beta   90.00
_cell.angle_gamma   90.00
#
_symmetry.space_group_name_H-M   'P 1'
#
loop_
_entity.id
_entity.type
_entity.pdbx_description
1 polymer ?
#
loop_
_entity_poly.entity_id
_entity_poly.type
_entity_poly.pdbx_seq_one_letter_code
_entity_poly.pdbx_strand_id
1 'polypeptide(L)'
;MNNDIIKELKKQNKWLRFLAFNSLRGILRSSLENNEQKRIYQLSDGKNSTNEISKKLQEEGIKISHMTVYNYWKRWNALGIVEPSEKYSGRFKKIVNLDNFNLN
;
A
#
# COMPACT_ATOMS: atom_id res chain seq x y z
N MET A 1 36.84 -7.02 -0.50
CA MET A 1 36.41 -6.34 -1.74
C MET A 1 34.90 -6.10 -1.81
N ASN A 2 34.01 -7.07 -1.51
CA ASN A 2 32.55 -6.83 -1.54
C ASN A 2 31.96 -6.08 -0.34
N ASN A 3 32.65 -6.06 0.82
CA ASN A 3 32.09 -5.45 2.04
C ASN A 3 31.94 -3.93 1.94
N ASP A 4 32.87 -3.24 1.28
CA ASP A 4 32.81 -1.79 1.14
C ASP A 4 31.70 -1.36 0.17
N ILE A 5 31.48 -2.12 -0.91
CA ILE A 5 30.36 -1.92 -1.84
C ILE A 5 29.03 -2.11 -1.11
N ILE A 6 28.87 -3.20 -0.34
CA ILE A 6 27.64 -3.45 0.43
C ILE A 6 27.40 -2.34 1.46
N LYS A 7 28.47 -1.87 2.12
CA LYS A 7 28.38 -0.77 3.09
C LYS A 7 27.91 0.52 2.44
N GLU A 8 28.43 0.84 1.26
CA GLU A 8 28.03 2.02 0.52
C GLU A 8 26.59 1.91 0.00
N LEU A 9 26.20 0.76 -0.55
CA LEU A 9 24.83 0.49 -0.95
C LEU A 9 23.84 0.66 0.21
N LYS A 10 24.17 0.18 1.41
CA LYS A 10 23.34 0.38 2.61
C LYS A 10 23.19 1.85 2.98
N LYS A 11 24.27 2.64 2.88
CA LYS A 11 24.22 4.09 3.13
C LYS A 11 23.35 4.81 2.10
N GLN A 12 23.54 4.53 0.82
CA GLN A 12 22.72 5.09 -0.25
C GLN A 12 21.25 4.72 -0.07
N ASN A 13 20.96 3.47 0.27
CA ASN A 13 19.60 3.01 0.54
C ASN A 13 18.97 3.74 1.74
N LYS A 14 19.74 4.02 2.80
CA LYS A 14 19.28 4.83 3.94
C LYS A 14 18.86 6.23 3.49
N TRP A 15 19.68 6.92 2.71
CA TRP A 15 19.37 8.26 2.22
C TRP A 15 18.20 8.27 1.25
N LEU A 16 18.12 7.29 0.34
CA LEU A 16 16.99 7.12 -0.55
C LEU A 16 15.68 6.92 0.21
N ARG A 17 15.66 6.07 1.24
CA ARG A 17 14.48 5.88 2.11
C ARG A 17 14.05 7.19 2.78
N PHE A 18 15.01 7.97 3.28
CA PHE A 18 14.74 9.25 3.92
C PHE A 18 14.11 10.25 2.94
N LEU A 19 14.66 10.37 1.73
CA LEU A 19 14.12 11.25 0.69
C LEU A 19 12.73 10.79 0.22
N ALA A 20 12.56 9.48 0.01
CA ALA A 20 11.30 8.90 -0.43
C ALA A 20 10.18 9.04 0.62
N PHE A 21 10.52 9.12 1.91
CA PHE A 21 9.54 9.17 2.99
C PHE A 21 8.55 10.33 2.85
N ASN A 22 9.04 11.55 2.61
CA ASN A 22 8.19 12.73 2.49
C ASN A 22 7.32 12.70 1.22
N SER A 23 7.91 12.26 0.10
CA SER A 23 7.19 12.07 -1.16
C SER A 23 6.05 11.05 -0.99
N LEU A 24 6.36 9.87 -0.44
CA LEU A 24 5.40 8.80 -0.22
C LEU A 24 4.29 9.24 0.75
N ARG A 25 4.63 9.98 1.81
CA ARG A 25 3.64 10.55 2.73
C ARG A 25 2.66 11.48 2.00
N GLY A 26 3.16 12.32 1.09
CA GLY A 26 2.34 13.22 0.28
C GLY A 26 1.39 12.44 -0.62
N ILE A 27 1.90 11.44 -1.35
CA ILE A 27 1.11 10.57 -2.23
C ILE A 27 0.00 9.89 -1.43
N LEU A 28 0.35 9.19 -0.32
CA LEU A 28 -0.60 8.49 0.52
C LEU A 28 -1.73 9.40 1.03
N ARG A 29 -1.40 10.61 1.49
CA ARG A 29 -2.39 11.60 1.94
C ARG A 29 -3.33 12.04 0.84
N SER A 30 -2.82 12.28 -0.36
CA SER A 30 -3.62 12.70 -1.51
C SER A 30 -4.46 11.57 -2.13
N SER A 31 -4.01 10.31 -2.01
CA SER A 31 -4.67 9.16 -2.64
C SER A 31 -5.62 8.39 -1.74
N LEU A 32 -5.53 8.59 -0.42
CA LEU A 32 -6.31 7.92 0.62
C LEU A 32 -7.05 8.97 1.46
N GLU A 33 -8.00 9.64 0.82
CA GLU A 33 -8.68 10.84 1.33
C GLU A 33 -9.64 10.54 2.47
N ASN A 34 -10.24 9.35 2.48
CA ASN A 34 -11.27 8.96 3.43
C ASN A 34 -10.94 7.66 4.17
N ASN A 35 -11.66 7.42 5.27
CA ASN A 35 -11.43 6.26 6.13
C ASN A 35 -11.66 4.93 5.41
N GLU A 36 -12.60 4.89 4.46
CA GLU A 36 -12.85 3.72 3.61
C GLU A 36 -11.61 3.34 2.81
N GLN A 37 -11.03 4.30 2.07
CA GLN A 37 -9.83 4.09 1.26
C GLN A 37 -8.64 3.65 2.12
N LYS A 38 -8.42 4.31 3.26
CA LYS A 38 -7.37 3.91 4.21
C LYS A 38 -7.57 2.48 4.70
N ARG A 39 -8.81 2.08 5.02
CA ARG A 39 -9.12 0.74 5.50
C ARG A 39 -8.89 -0.32 4.42
N ILE A 40 -9.33 -0.07 3.19
CA ILE A 40 -9.07 -0.95 2.04
C ILE A 40 -7.57 -1.11 1.82
N TYR A 41 -6.83 0.00 1.80
CA TYR A 41 -5.39 0.00 1.65
C TYR A 41 -4.72 -0.86 2.74
N GLN A 42 -5.14 -0.70 4.00
CA GLN A 42 -4.63 -1.53 5.11
C GLN A 42 -4.96 -3.02 4.97
N LEU A 43 -6.13 -3.36 4.43
CA LEU A 43 -6.53 -4.75 4.18
C LEU A 43 -5.86 -5.37 2.93
N SER A 44 -5.21 -4.55 2.11
CA SER A 44 -4.47 -4.97 0.92
C SER A 44 -3.14 -5.61 1.32
N ASP A 45 -3.15 -6.91 1.57
CA ASP A 45 -2.01 -7.70 2.07
C ASP A 45 -1.47 -8.70 1.03
N GLY A 46 -1.99 -8.65 -0.21
CA GLY A 46 -1.68 -9.60 -1.28
C GLY A 46 -2.30 -10.98 -1.07
N LYS A 47 -3.08 -11.20 0.00
CA LYS A 47 -3.75 -12.46 0.32
C LYS A 47 -5.26 -12.34 0.21
N ASN A 48 -5.87 -11.29 0.73
CA ASN A 48 -7.31 -11.08 0.61
C ASN A 48 -7.68 -10.68 -0.82
N SER A 49 -8.72 -11.31 -1.36
CA SER A 49 -9.40 -10.91 -2.59
C SER A 49 -10.27 -9.67 -2.38
N THR A 50 -10.69 -9.04 -3.48
CA THR A 50 -11.61 -7.89 -3.45
C THR A 50 -12.93 -8.23 -2.76
N ASN A 51 -13.45 -9.44 -2.96
CA ASN A 51 -14.67 -9.93 -2.31
C ASN A 51 -14.46 -10.09 -0.78
N GLU A 52 -13.34 -10.66 -0.34
CA GLU A 52 -13.05 -10.80 1.08
C GLU A 52 -12.87 -9.45 1.77
N ILE A 53 -12.21 -8.49 1.12
CA ILE A 53 -12.06 -7.12 1.63
C ILE A 53 -13.41 -6.43 1.75
N SER A 54 -14.24 -6.50 0.69
CA SER A 54 -15.59 -5.93 0.68
C SER A 54 -16.46 -6.51 1.80
N LYS A 55 -16.40 -7.83 2.02
CA LYS A 55 -17.13 -8.49 3.12
C LYS A 55 -16.65 -8.02 4.50
N LYS A 56 -15.34 -7.97 4.74
CA LYS A 56 -14.78 -7.47 6.01
C LYS A 56 -15.20 -6.03 6.29
N LEU A 57 -15.20 -5.17 5.26
CA LEU A 57 -15.66 -3.79 5.39
C LEU A 57 -17.15 -3.70 5.70
N GLN A 58 -17.97 -4.57 5.10
CA GLN A 58 -19.39 -4.64 5.39
C GLN A 58 -19.66 -5.06 6.85
N GLU A 59 -18.88 -6.01 7.38
CA GLU A 59 -18.92 -6.40 8.81
C GLU A 59 -18.54 -5.23 9.74
N GLU A 60 -17.69 -4.31 9.27
CA GLU A 60 -17.32 -3.05 9.94
C GLU A 60 -18.32 -1.90 9.71
N GLY A 61 -19.44 -2.15 9.01
CA GLY A 61 -20.45 -1.13 8.71
C GLY A 61 -20.15 -0.25 7.49
N ILE A 62 -19.06 -0.54 6.75
CA ILE A 62 -18.65 0.17 5.54
C ILE A 62 -19.15 -0.58 4.31
N LYS A 63 -20.20 -0.06 3.66
CA LYS A 63 -20.79 -0.68 2.47
C LYS A 63 -19.99 -0.30 1.22
N ILE A 64 -19.20 -1.24 0.71
CA ILE A 64 -18.45 -1.06 -0.52
C ILE A 64 -18.50 -2.31 -1.40
N SER A 65 -18.57 -2.13 -2.72
CA SER A 65 -18.49 -3.25 -3.66
C SER A 65 -17.05 -3.72 -3.87
N HIS A 66 -16.88 -5.01 -4.17
CA HIS A 66 -15.60 -5.57 -4.59
C HIS A 66 -15.02 -4.88 -5.85
N MET A 67 -15.89 -4.38 -6.75
CA MET A 67 -15.47 -3.65 -7.95
C MET A 67 -14.85 -2.29 -7.58
N THR A 68 -15.38 -1.61 -6.57
CA THR A 68 -14.80 -0.36 -6.05
C THR A 68 -13.40 -0.62 -5.47
N VAL A 69 -13.23 -1.71 -4.69
CA VAL A 69 -11.91 -2.14 -4.19
C VAL A 69 -10.93 -2.36 -5.34
N TYR A 70 -11.34 -3.07 -6.39
CA TYR A 70 -10.52 -3.30 -7.58
C TYR A 70 -10.12 -1.99 -8.28
N ASN A 71 -11.07 -1.06 -8.43
CA ASN A 71 -10.81 0.23 -9.06
C ASN A 71 -9.81 1.07 -8.27
N TYR A 72 -9.87 1.06 -6.94
CA TYR A 72 -8.85 1.68 -6.10
C TYR A 72 -7.48 1.03 -6.29
N TRP A 73 -7.40 -0.31 -6.28
CA TRP A 73 -6.16 -1.03 -6.54
C TRP A 73 -5.52 -0.65 -7.87
N LYS A 74 -6.30 -0.55 -8.95
CA LYS A 74 -5.77 -0.12 -10.25
C LYS A 74 -5.14 1.28 -10.19
N ARG A 75 -5.82 2.24 -9.56
CA ARG A 75 -5.31 3.61 -9.41
C ARG A 75 -4.06 3.65 -8.53
N TRP A 76 -4.09 2.97 -7.40
CA TRP A 76 -2.99 2.93 -6.45
C TRP A 76 -1.76 2.18 -6.98
N ASN A 77 -1.96 1.17 -7.83
CA ASN A 77 -0.86 0.49 -8.51
C ASN A 77 -0.15 1.41 -9.50
N ALA A 78 -0.91 2.23 -10.25
CA ALA A 78 -0.33 3.24 -11.12
C ALA A 78 0.47 4.31 -10.34
N LEU A 79 0.08 4.59 -9.10
CA LEU A 79 0.82 5.46 -8.17
C LEU A 79 1.98 4.74 -7.44
N GLY A 80 2.12 3.42 -7.60
CA GLY A 80 3.17 2.62 -6.94
C GLY A 80 3.01 2.46 -5.43
N ILE A 81 1.82 2.70 -4.86
CA ILE A 81 1.59 2.53 -3.41
C ILE A 81 1.02 1.14 -3.05
N VAL A 82 0.61 0.38 -4.06
CA VAL A 82 0.36 -1.06 -3.96
C VAL A 82 1.08 -1.78 -5.08
N GLU A 83 1.36 -3.06 -4.86
CA GLU A 83 1.98 -3.96 -5.84
C GLU A 83 1.10 -5.21 -6.06
N PRO A 84 1.11 -5.81 -7.25
CA PRO A 84 0.46 -7.10 -7.47
C PRO A 84 1.05 -8.16 -6.54
N SER A 85 0.20 -9.06 -6.04
CA SER A 85 0.65 -10.21 -5.26
C SER A 85 1.44 -11.17 -6.14
N GLU A 86 2.62 -11.57 -5.67
CA GLU A 86 3.46 -12.59 -6.33
C GLU A 86 2.78 -13.97 -6.35
N LYS A 87 1.90 -14.24 -5.36
CA LYS A 87 1.30 -15.57 -5.16
C LYS A 87 -0.12 -15.69 -5.74
N TYR A 88 -0.89 -14.61 -5.73
CA TYR A 88 -2.31 -14.67 -6.05
C TYR A 88 -2.67 -13.63 -7.12
N SER A 89 -3.00 -14.11 -8.33
CA SER A 89 -3.40 -13.26 -9.44
C SER A 89 -4.58 -12.36 -9.09
N GLY A 90 -4.52 -11.09 -9.50
CA GLY A 90 -5.57 -10.10 -9.28
C GLY A 90 -5.64 -9.52 -7.86
N ARG A 91 -4.76 -9.93 -6.93
CA ARG A 91 -4.67 -9.35 -5.58
C ARG A 91 -3.55 -8.34 -5.49
N PHE A 92 -3.72 -7.33 -4.64
CA PHE A 92 -2.72 -6.30 -4.41
C PHE A 92 -2.30 -6.23 -2.95
N LYS A 93 -1.05 -5.81 -2.74
CA LYS A 93 -0.39 -5.66 -1.45
C LYS A 93 0.09 -4.23 -1.29
N LYS A 94 -0.17 -3.63 -0.12
CA LYS A 94 0.40 -2.32 0.23
C LYS A 94 1.92 -2.40 0.35
N ILE A 95 2.62 -1.38 -0.16
CA ILE A 95 4.09 -1.31 -0.05
C ILE A 95 4.55 -0.90 1.35
N VAL A 96 3.69 -0.18 2.09
CA VAL A 96 3.96 0.31 3.45
C VAL A 96 2.71 0.32 4.31
N ASN A 97 2.87 0.25 5.63
CA ASN A 97 1.79 0.41 6.61
C ASN A 97 1.55 1.92 6.89
N LEU A 98 0.30 2.37 6.97
CA LEU A 98 -0.03 3.78 7.22
C LEU A 98 0.38 4.27 8.61
N ASP A 99 0.50 3.37 9.60
CA ASP A 99 0.98 3.71 10.95
C ASP A 99 2.39 4.31 10.92
N ASN A 100 3.23 3.84 9.99
CA ASN A 100 4.59 4.36 9.80
C ASN A 100 4.61 5.84 9.39
N PHE A 101 3.47 6.39 8.94
CA PHE A 101 3.32 7.76 8.45
C PHE A 101 2.34 8.59 9.30
N ASN A 102 1.80 8.01 10.38
CA ASN A 102 0.72 8.59 11.19
C ASN A 102 -0.51 8.97 10.32
N LEU A 103 -0.95 8.04 9.47
CA LEU A 103 -2.06 8.26 8.51
C LEU A 103 -3.27 7.33 8.71
N ASN A 104 -3.23 6.41 9.69
CA ASN A 104 -4.38 5.54 10.00
C ASN A 104 -5.60 6.34 10.47
#